data_AF-A0A093GPA3-F1
#
_entry.id   AF-A0A093GPA3-F1
#
_cell.length_a   1.000
_cell.length_b   1.000
_cell.length_c   1.000
_cell.angle_alpha   90.00
_cell.angle_beta   90.00
_cell.angle_gamma   90.00
#
_symmetry.space_group_name_H-M   'P 1'
#
loop_
_entity.id
_entity.type
_entity.pdbx_description
1 polymer ?
#
loop_
_entity_poly.entity_id
_entity_poly.type
_entity_poly.pdbx_seq_one_letter_code
_entity_poly.pdbx_strand_id
1 'polypeptide(L)'
;ESHRVWQPGNHSDFSCPICLQTATLPVETNCGHLFCGSCLITYWKHSPWLAAITCPLCRQKVVLLDNISCEKQHKSSDQTAHDIRDYNKRFSGQPRP
;
A
#
# COMPACT_ATOMS: atom_id res chain seq x y z
N GLU A 1 9.24 16.56 -22.29
CA GLU A 1 8.44 16.71 -21.06
C GLU A 1 8.37 15.34 -20.39
N SER A 2 8.68 15.27 -19.09
CA SER A 2 9.41 14.15 -18.49
C SER A 2 8.70 12.80 -18.47
N HIS A 3 9.10 11.91 -19.39
CA HIS A 3 8.97 10.46 -19.23
C HIS A 3 9.78 10.08 -17.98
N ARG A 4 9.12 9.65 -16.91
CA ARG A 4 9.79 9.12 -15.71
C ARG A 4 10.38 7.76 -16.06
N VAL A 5 11.57 7.77 -16.62
CA VAL A 5 12.48 6.63 -16.72
C VAL A 5 12.71 6.11 -15.30
N TRP A 6 12.20 4.92 -15.03
CA TRP A 6 12.62 4.10 -13.90
C TRP A 6 14.11 3.79 -14.08
N GLN A 7 14.94 4.27 -13.16
CA GLN A 7 16.38 4.05 -13.19
C GLN A 7 16.70 2.78 -12.40
N PRO A 8 17.30 1.74 -13.01
CA PRO A 8 17.71 0.54 -12.30
C PRO A 8 19.08 0.79 -11.64
N GLY A 9 19.07 1.02 -10.34
CA GLY A 9 20.26 1.18 -9.51
C GLY A 9 20.18 0.30 -8.28
N ASN A 10 20.49 -0.99 -8.44
CA ASN A 10 21.04 -1.92 -7.46
C ASN A 10 20.45 -1.83 -6.02
N HIS A 11 19.52 -2.76 -5.69
CA HIS A 11 18.92 -3.07 -4.37
C HIS A 11 17.59 -2.40 -3.93
N SER A 12 16.66 -2.03 -4.83
CA SER A 12 15.46 -1.26 -4.41
C SER A 12 14.13 -1.56 -5.12
N ASP A 13 13.90 -2.75 -5.68
CA ASP A 13 12.61 -3.05 -6.34
C ASP A 13 11.44 -3.28 -5.37
N PHE A 14 11.75 -3.44 -4.08
CA PHE A 14 10.77 -3.69 -3.04
C PHE A 14 11.03 -2.87 -1.77
N SER A 15 11.72 -1.73 -1.82
CA SER A 15 11.93 -0.93 -0.59
C SER A 15 10.68 -0.13 -0.23
N CYS A 16 10.20 -0.26 1.01
CA CYS A 16 9.10 0.55 1.53
C CYS A 16 9.61 1.94 1.92
N PRO A 17 9.08 3.03 1.34
CA PRO A 17 9.53 4.39 1.63
C PRO A 17 9.07 4.91 3.01
N ILE A 18 8.23 4.17 3.74
CA ILE A 18 7.80 4.53 5.10
C ILE A 18 8.81 4.03 6.14
N CYS A 19 9.16 2.74 6.10
CA CYS A 19 10.09 2.14 7.07
C CYS A 19 11.54 2.04 6.57
N LEU A 20 11.79 2.36 5.30
CA LEU A 20 13.10 2.30 4.63
C LEU A 20 13.72 0.90 4.63
N GLN A 21 12.89 -0.15 4.71
CA GLN A 21 13.28 -1.55 4.67
C GLN A 21 12.64 -2.26 3.47
N THR A 22 13.09 -3.48 3.17
CA THR A 22 12.41 -4.36 2.21
C THR A 22 10.95 -4.56 2.62
N ALA A 23 10.03 -4.39 1.67
CA ALA A 23 8.61 -4.40 1.88
C ALA A 23 8.13 -5.82 2.19
N THR A 24 7.65 -6.00 3.41
CA THR A 24 6.97 -7.22 3.84
C THR A 24 5.48 -7.09 3.51
N LEU A 25 4.92 -8.09 2.81
CA LEU A 25 3.55 -8.02 2.28
C LEU A 25 3.34 -6.73 1.46
N PRO A 26 4.05 -6.60 0.31
CA PRO A 26 4.01 -5.39 -0.50
C PRO A 26 2.60 -5.10 -0.99
N VAL A 27 2.19 -3.85 -0.81
CA VAL A 27 0.90 -3.34 -1.26
C VAL A 27 1.14 -2.21 -2.26
N GLU A 28 0.56 -2.35 -3.45
CA GLU A 28 0.44 -1.29 -4.43
C GLU A 28 -0.77 -0.42 -4.11
N THR A 29 -0.58 0.89 -4.22
CA THR A 29 -1.68 1.86 -4.20
C THR A 29 -2.20 2.07 -5.62
N ASN A 30 -3.43 2.59 -5.79
CA ASN A 30 -3.97 2.95 -7.12
C ASN A 30 -3.15 4.00 -7.91
N CYS A 31 -2.13 4.60 -7.29
CA CYS A 31 -1.18 5.49 -7.95
C CYS A 31 0.12 4.79 -8.40
N GLY A 32 0.22 3.47 -8.23
CA GLY A 32 1.37 2.65 -8.62
C GLY A 32 2.55 2.66 -7.64
N HIS A 33 2.40 3.27 -6.46
CA HIS A 33 3.46 3.28 -5.44
C HIS A 33 3.31 2.13 -4.45
N LEU A 34 4.43 1.54 -4.06
CA LEU A 34 4.54 0.32 -3.26
C LEU A 34 5.02 0.60 -1.83
N PHE A 35 4.38 -0.06 -0.85
CA PHE A 35 4.70 0.06 0.57
C PHE A 35 4.51 -1.29 1.29
N CYS A 36 4.99 -1.43 2.53
CA CYS A 36 4.52 -2.52 3.38
C CYS A 36 3.02 -2.36 3.67
N GLY A 37 2.25 -3.44 3.64
CA GLY A 37 0.85 -3.41 4.06
C GLY A 37 0.67 -2.90 5.50
N SER A 38 1.51 -3.34 6.43
CA SER A 38 1.48 -2.87 7.83
C SER A 38 1.74 -1.37 7.96
N CYS A 39 2.69 -0.82 7.18
CA CYS A 39 2.99 0.61 7.18
C CYS A 39 1.81 1.45 6.70
N LEU A 40 1.15 1.05 5.60
CA LEU A 40 -0.03 1.77 5.10
C LEU A 40 -1.22 1.69 6.04
N ILE A 41 -1.45 0.53 6.67
CA ILE A 41 -2.53 0.35 7.63
C ILE A 41 -2.28 1.19 8.89
N THR A 42 -1.06 1.20 9.43
CA THR A 42 -0.70 2.08 10.55
C THR A 42 -0.90 3.54 10.17
N TYR A 43 -0.43 3.94 8.99
CA TYR A 43 -0.63 5.29 8.48
C TYR A 43 -2.12 5.67 8.37
N TRP A 44 -2.97 4.75 7.92
CA TRP A 44 -4.42 4.93 7.92
C TRP A 44 -5.02 5.02 9.32
N LYS A 45 -4.59 4.19 10.27
CA LYS A 45 -5.06 4.23 11.67
C LYS A 45 -4.72 5.53 12.39
N HIS A 46 -3.66 6.24 11.96
CA HIS A 46 -3.31 7.57 12.46
C HIS A 46 -3.96 8.72 11.68
N SER A 47 -4.67 8.43 10.59
CA SER A 47 -5.42 9.42 9.81
C SER A 47 -6.81 9.66 10.41
N PRO A 48 -7.47 10.81 10.15
CA PRO A 48 -8.85 11.02 10.57
C PRO A 48 -9.75 9.86 10.14
N TRP A 49 -10.54 9.34 11.09
CA TRP A 49 -11.21 8.03 11.00
C TRP A 49 -12.11 7.82 9.78
N LEU A 50 -12.61 8.92 9.18
CA LEU A 50 -13.54 8.91 8.05
C LEU A 50 -12.87 9.17 6.69
N ALA A 51 -11.57 9.44 6.65
CA ALA A 51 -10.87 9.82 5.42
C ALA A 51 -9.99 8.70 4.87
N ALA A 52 -9.99 8.57 3.55
CA ALA A 52 -8.96 7.82 2.85
C ALA A 52 -7.60 8.51 3.03
N ILE A 53 -6.52 7.75 3.07
CA ILE A 53 -5.17 8.30 3.13
C ILE A 53 -4.74 8.91 1.79
N THR A 54 -3.70 9.73 1.84
CA THR A 54 -3.01 10.23 0.64
C THR A 54 -1.67 9.54 0.50
N CYS A 55 -1.26 9.23 -0.73
CA CYS A 55 0.01 8.56 -0.97
C CYS A 55 1.18 9.39 -0.43
N PRO A 56 2.07 8.83 0.42
CA PRO A 56 3.24 9.56 0.93
C PRO A 56 4.20 10.09 -0.15
N LEU A 57 4.22 9.47 -1.34
CA LEU A 57 5.12 9.84 -2.44
C LEU A 57 4.54 10.89 -3.39
N CYS A 58 3.29 10.73 -3.81
CA CYS A 58 2.68 11.60 -4.84
C CYS A 58 1.45 12.37 -4.37
N ARG A 59 1.01 12.19 -3.12
CA ARG A 59 -0.14 12.85 -2.50
C ARG A 59 -1.51 12.56 -3.14
N GLN A 60 -1.57 11.63 -4.10
CA GLN A 60 -2.85 11.17 -4.65
C GLN A 60 -3.68 10.44 -3.59
N LYS A 61 -5.00 10.62 -3.63
CA LYS A 61 -5.93 9.90 -2.75
C LYS A 61 -5.82 8.40 -3.04
N VAL A 62 -5.60 7.61 -1.99
CA VAL A 62 -5.50 6.16 -2.11
C VAL A 62 -6.89 5.56 -1.88
N VAL A 63 -7.49 4.98 -2.91
CA VAL A 63 -8.82 4.34 -2.82
C VAL A 63 -8.75 2.82 -2.89
N LEU A 64 -7.61 2.29 -3.33
CA LEU A 64 -7.37 0.87 -3.48
C LEU A 64 -5.96 0.53 -3.00
N LEU A 65 -5.89 -0.57 -2.26
CA LEU A 65 -4.68 -1.23 -1.80
C LEU A 65 -4.67 -2.64 -2.41
N ASP A 66 -3.77 -2.90 -3.34
CA ASP A 66 -3.63 -4.19 -4.02
C ASP A 66 -2.39 -4.94 -3.51
N ASN A 67 -2.54 -6.22 -3.17
CA ASN A 67 -1.44 -7.02 -2.64
C ASN A 67 -0.73 -7.72 -3.79
N ILE A 68 0.51 -7.31 -4.07
CA ILE A 68 1.28 -7.78 -5.23
C ILE A 68 1.95 -9.13 -4.95
N SER A 69 1.93 -9.63 -3.70
CA SER A 69 2.69 -10.82 -3.35
C SER A 69 2.00 -12.11 -3.80
N CYS A 70 2.65 -12.79 -4.74
CA CYS A 70 2.46 -14.20 -5.08
C CYS A 70 2.74 -15.11 -3.86
N GLU A 71 1.96 -16.17 -3.80
CA GLU A 71 1.85 -17.22 -2.79
C GLU A 71 3.07 -17.53 -1.90
N LYS A 72 2.75 -17.71 -0.61
CA LYS A 72 3.47 -18.46 0.43
C LYS A 72 4.73 -17.76 0.99
N GLN A 73 4.60 -17.25 2.21
CA GLN A 73 5.24 -17.81 3.41
C GLN A 73 5.02 -16.90 4.64
N HIS A 74 4.83 -17.55 5.80
CA HIS A 74 4.74 -17.03 7.18
C HIS A 74 3.40 -16.46 7.69
N LYS A 75 2.84 -17.17 8.69
CA LYS A 75 1.56 -17.02 9.42
C LYS A 75 1.38 -15.69 10.23
N SER A 76 2.07 -14.61 9.86
CA SER A 76 2.12 -13.38 10.67
C SER A 76 1.10 -12.30 10.31
N SER A 77 0.33 -12.40 9.21
CA SER A 77 -0.37 -11.23 8.67
C SER A 77 -1.86 -11.42 8.37
N ASP A 78 -2.58 -12.25 9.13
CA ASP A 78 -4.04 -12.35 9.00
C ASP A 78 -4.71 -10.99 9.27
N GLN A 79 -4.21 -10.24 10.26
CA GLN A 79 -4.76 -8.94 10.63
C GLN A 79 -4.49 -7.85 9.58
N THR A 80 -3.28 -7.77 9.03
CA THR A 80 -2.96 -6.77 7.98
C THR A 80 -3.82 -6.98 6.73
N ALA A 81 -4.00 -8.24 6.31
CA ALA A 81 -4.86 -8.56 5.19
C ALA A 81 -6.33 -8.19 5.46
N HIS A 82 -6.81 -8.39 6.69
CA HIS A 82 -8.13 -7.95 7.11
C HIS A 82 -8.27 -6.42 7.06
N ASP A 83 -7.33 -5.70 7.63
CA ASP A 83 -7.34 -4.24 7.66
C ASP A 83 -7.30 -3.65 6.23
N ILE A 84 -6.55 -4.29 5.30
CA ILE A 84 -6.54 -3.92 3.87
C ILE A 84 -7.92 -4.11 3.22
N ARG A 85 -8.57 -5.25 3.47
CA ARG A 85 -9.93 -5.49 2.97
C ARG A 85 -10.91 -4.46 3.53
N ASP A 86 -10.80 -4.12 4.80
CA ASP A 86 -11.66 -3.11 5.44
C ASP A 86 -11.42 -1.71 4.90
N TYR A 87 -10.17 -1.36 4.62
CA TYR A 87 -9.82 -0.13 3.93
C TYR A 87 -10.48 -0.08 2.55
N ASN A 88 -10.29 -1.12 1.74
CA ASN A 88 -10.84 -1.18 0.38
C ASN A 88 -12.38 -1.13 0.40
N LYS A 89 -13.04 -1.85 1.32
CA LYS A 89 -14.51 -1.78 1.50
C LYS A 89 -15.04 -0.38 1.78
N ARG A 90 -14.24 0.46 2.46
CA ARG A 90 -14.64 1.84 2.79
C ARG A 90 -14.45 2.80 1.63
N PHE A 91 -13.39 2.63 0.84
CA PHE A 91 -12.92 3.68 -0.06
C PHE A 91 -12.87 3.32 -1.56
N SER A 92 -13.00 2.04 -1.95
CA SER A 92 -12.86 1.62 -3.35
C SER A 92 -14.03 2.04 -4.25
N GLY A 93 -15.17 2.45 -3.66
CA GLY A 93 -16.38 2.82 -4.41
C GLY A 93 -17.07 1.64 -5.10
N GLN A 94 -16.64 0.39 -4.85
CA GLN A 94 -17.32 -0.79 -5.38
C GLN A 94 -18.71 -0.97 -4.74
N PRO A 95 -19.73 -1.41 -5.50
CA PRO A 95 -21.06 -1.68 -4.94
C PRO A 95 -20.96 -2.68 -3.79
N ARG A 96 -21.58 -2.38 -2.64
CA ARG A 96 -21.70 -3.34 -1.54
C ARG A 96 -22.74 -4.39 -1.94
N PRO A 97 -22.41 -5.70 -1.92
CA PRO A 97 -23.41 -6.76 -2.09
C PRO A 97 -24.51 -6.69 -1.03
#